data_AF-A0A373WBZ4-F1
#
_entry.id   AF-A0A373WBZ4-F1
#
_cell.length_a   1.000
_cell.length_b   1.000
_cell.length_c   1.000
_cell.angle_alpha   90.00
_cell.angle_beta   90.00
_cell.angle_gamma   90.00
#
_symmetry.space_group_name_H-M   'P 1'
#
loop_
_entity.id
_entity.type
_entity.pdbx_description
1 polymer ?
#
loop_
_entity_poly.entity_id
_entity_poly.type
_entity_poly.pdbx_seq_one_letter_code
_entity_poly.pdbx_strand_id
1 'polypeptide(L)'
;MLPIYMALIDDENVSDFEVLYRACRNKAYIIAYKILKNESLAEECVSEVFFSVAKNFKKVNNLVSYEQHKYIVISVRNRAFNILAKEEKNTLNLPYEDDIYFNDDKYSEFDKEKWSDFIRKLNKTDRDILYLV
;
A
#
# COMPACT_ATOMS: atom_id res chain seq x y z
N MET A 1 11.09 -5.06 14.18
CA MET A 1 11.70 -3.72 13.95
C MET A 1 12.28 -3.07 15.21
N LEU A 2 11.67 -3.20 16.39
CA LEU A 2 12.11 -2.49 17.61
C LEU A 2 13.63 -2.61 17.94
N PRO A 3 14.28 -3.80 17.89
CA PRO A 3 15.72 -3.91 18.18
C PRO A 3 16.61 -3.05 17.27
N ILE A 4 16.21 -2.86 16.00
CA ILE A 4 16.95 -2.04 15.02
C ILE A 4 16.91 -0.56 15.42
N TYR A 5 15.78 -0.09 15.96
CA TYR A 5 15.65 1.30 16.40
C TYR A 5 16.45 1.56 17.68
N MET A 6 16.43 0.61 18.63
CA MET A 6 17.16 0.74 19.89
C MET A 6 18.67 0.85 19.66
N ALA A 7 19.21 0.16 18.65
CA ALA A 7 20.62 0.27 18.27
C ALA A 7 21.04 1.66 17.76
N LEU A 8 20.09 2.58 17.50
CA LEU A 8 20.35 3.95 17.05
C LEU A 8 20.29 4.98 18.18
N ILE A 9 20.04 4.54 19.41
CA ILE A 9 19.74 5.39 20.56
C ILE A 9 20.83 5.19 21.62
N ASP A 10 21.23 6.28 22.27
CA ASP A 10 22.15 6.23 23.41
C ASP A 10 21.57 5.36 24.53
N ASP A 11 22.38 4.49 25.15
CA ASP A 11 21.94 3.49 26.15
C ASP A 11 21.04 4.06 27.25
N GLU A 12 21.31 5.29 27.71
CA GLU A 12 20.54 5.99 28.75
C GLU A 12 19.07 6.27 28.36
N ASN A 13 18.76 6.36 27.07
CA ASN A 13 17.44 6.72 26.54
C ASN A 13 16.68 5.52 25.93
N VAL A 14 17.29 4.33 25.88
CA VAL A 14 16.72 3.15 25.20
C VAL A 14 15.39 2.70 25.82
N SER A 15 15.31 2.69 27.15
CA SER A 15 14.09 2.32 27.89
C SER A 15 12.93 3.27 27.59
N ASP A 16 13.18 4.57 27.58
CA ASP A 16 12.16 5.59 27.30
C ASP A 16 11.61 5.46 25.87
N PHE A 17 12.49 5.18 24.91
CA PHE A 17 12.07 4.94 23.53
C PHE A 17 11.19 3.70 23.42
N GLU A 18 11.55 2.61 24.10
CA GLU A 18 10.74 1.39 24.08
C GLU A 18 9.32 1.65 24.61
N VAL A 19 9.20 2.39 25.72
CA VAL A 19 7.91 2.79 26.28
C VAL A 19 7.09 3.60 25.25
N LEU A 20 7.72 4.62 24.64
CA LEU A 20 7.05 5.45 23.63
C LEU A 20 6.63 4.61 22.40
N TYR A 21 7.50 3.73 21.92
CA TYR A 21 7.23 2.84 20.79
C TYR A 21 6.03 1.96 21.07
N ARG A 22 6.00 1.27 22.21
CA ARG A 22 4.90 0.38 22.58
C ARG A 22 3.58 1.14 22.76
N ALA A 23 3.63 2.35 23.32
CA ALA A 23 2.45 3.20 23.46
C ALA A 23 1.89 3.70 22.12
N CYS A 24 2.75 4.00 21.15
CA CYS A 24 2.34 4.67 19.92
C CYS A 24 2.18 3.76 18.70
N ARG A 25 2.89 2.62 18.62
CA ARG A 25 3.00 1.80 17.39
C ARG A 25 1.64 1.46 16.78
N ASN A 26 0.74 0.90 17.58
CA ASN A 26 -0.54 0.43 17.06
C ASN A 26 -1.42 1.60 16.57
N LYS A 27 -1.39 2.73 17.28
CA LYS A 27 -2.12 3.94 16.88
C LYS A 27 -1.54 4.54 15.60
N ALA A 28 -0.21 4.57 15.49
CA ALA A 28 0.50 4.99 14.29
C ALA A 28 0.09 4.11 13.08
N TYR A 29 0.08 2.79 13.24
CA TYR A 29 -0.34 1.86 12.20
C TYR A 29 -1.79 2.10 11.75
N ILE A 30 -2.74 2.23 12.69
CA ILE A 30 -4.14 2.50 12.36
C ILE A 30 -4.28 3.80 11.55
N ILE A 31 -3.53 4.85 11.90
CA ILE A 31 -3.55 6.12 11.18
C ILE A 31 -2.99 5.95 9.76
N ALA A 32 -1.82 5.31 9.62
CA ALA A 32 -1.19 5.06 8.33
C ALA A 32 -2.11 4.22 7.43
N TYR A 33 -2.64 3.12 7.94
CA TYR A 33 -3.55 2.23 7.21
C TYR A 33 -4.84 2.93 6.80
N LYS A 34 -5.40 3.81 7.64
CA LYS A 34 -6.59 4.58 7.28
C LYS A 34 -6.38 5.48 6.07
N ILE A 35 -5.18 6.00 5.88
CA ILE A 35 -4.80 6.88 4.76
C ILE A 35 -4.40 6.05 3.53
N LEU A 36 -3.52 5.07 3.71
CA LEU A 36 -2.89 4.32 2.62
C LEU A 36 -3.73 3.15 2.11
N LYS A 37 -4.63 2.61 2.94
CA LYS A 37 -5.46 1.41 2.64
C LYS A 37 -4.66 0.19 2.17
N ASN A 38 -3.37 0.13 2.49
CA ASN A 38 -2.44 -0.92 2.10
C ASN A 38 -1.59 -1.29 3.33
N GLU A 39 -1.56 -2.58 3.68
CA GLU A 39 -0.88 -3.06 4.88
C GLU A 39 0.64 -2.89 4.80
N SER A 40 1.24 -3.21 3.65
CA SER A 40 2.68 -3.11 3.43
C SER A 40 3.16 -1.67 3.51
N LEU A 41 2.46 -0.75 2.81
CA LEU A 41 2.78 0.68 2.85
C LEU A 41 2.54 1.28 4.25
N ALA A 42 1.54 0.79 4.99
CA ALA A 42 1.31 1.22 6.35
C ALA A 42 2.42 0.79 7.31
N GLU A 43 2.87 -0.47 7.24
CA GLU A 43 4.01 -0.95 8.03
C GLU A 43 5.31 -0.23 7.66
N GLU A 44 5.56 0.03 6.37
CA GLU A 44 6.71 0.82 5.90
C GLU A 44 6.66 2.25 6.47
N CYS A 45 5.52 2.93 6.34
CA CYS A 45 5.32 4.29 6.84
C CYS A 45 5.62 4.39 8.35
N VAL A 46 5.07 3.48 9.15
CA VAL A 46 5.31 3.42 10.60
C VAL A 46 6.78 3.16 10.87
N SER A 47 7.39 2.23 10.12
CA SER A 47 8.78 1.85 10.31
C SER A 47 9.74 2.99 10.05
N GLU A 48 9.52 3.77 9.00
CA GLU A 48 10.34 4.94 8.66
C GLU A 48 10.17 6.07 9.67
N VAL A 49 8.96 6.29 10.17
CA VAL A 49 8.71 7.31 11.19
C VAL A 49 9.44 6.94 12.48
N PHE A 50 9.31 5.71 12.97
CA PHE A 50 10.01 5.29 14.19
C PHE A 50 11.53 5.25 14.01
N PHE A 51 12.01 4.95 12.81
CA PHE A 51 13.43 5.08 12.48
C PHE A 51 13.92 6.54 12.59
N SER A 52 13.14 7.49 12.06
CA SER A 52 13.44 8.93 12.15
C SER A 52 13.39 9.45 13.60
N VAL A 53 12.40 8.98 14.37
CA VAL A 53 12.27 9.29 15.80
C VAL A 53 13.47 8.75 16.57
N ALA A 54 13.86 7.50 16.34
CA ALA A 54 15.01 6.89 17.01
C ALA A 54 16.31 7.69 16.79
N LYS A 55 16.58 8.07 15.53
CA LYS A 55 17.75 8.90 15.18
C LYS A 55 17.79 10.26 15.87
N ASN A 56 16.64 10.79 16.27
CA ASN A 56 16.52 12.11 16.88
C ASN A 56 15.91 12.01 18.29
N PHE A 57 16.02 10.85 18.93
CA PHE A 57 15.18 10.53 20.08
C PHE A 57 15.44 11.47 21.25
N LYS A 58 16.68 11.89 21.49
CA LYS A 58 17.01 12.87 22.53
C LYS A 58 16.17 14.15 22.46
N LYS A 59 15.91 14.67 21.25
CA LYS A 59 15.06 15.87 21.07
C LYS A 59 13.59 15.57 21.37
N VAL A 60 13.12 14.38 20.99
CA VAL A 60 11.75 13.94 21.25
C VAL A 60 11.55 13.62 22.73
N ASN A 61 12.54 13.01 23.40
CA ASN A 61 12.47 12.64 24.81
C ASN A 61 12.38 13.87 25.72
N ASN A 62 12.97 15.00 25.30
CA ASN A 62 12.87 16.28 26.02
C ASN A 62 11.48 16.93 25.96
N LEU A 63 10.56 16.43 25.11
CA LEU A 63 9.18 16.91 25.05
C LEU A 63 8.33 16.26 26.15
N VAL A 64 7.26 16.94 26.57
CA VAL A 64 6.29 16.31 27.48
C VAL A 64 5.53 15.19 26.76
N SER A 65 5.05 14.19 27.50
CA SER A 65 4.45 12.97 26.92
C SER A 65 3.37 13.24 25.87
N TYR A 66 2.46 14.19 26.10
CA TYR A 66 1.43 14.53 25.10
C TYR A 66 2.02 15.05 23.78
N GLU A 67 3.09 15.84 23.86
CA GLU A 67 3.78 16.38 22.68
C GLU A 67 4.54 15.30 21.92
N GLN A 68 5.12 14.31 22.60
CA GLN A 68 5.74 13.14 21.97
C GLN A 68 4.71 12.35 21.14
N HIS A 69 3.55 12.05 21.71
CA HIS A 69 2.47 11.37 21.01
C HIS A 69 1.96 12.19 19.83
N LYS A 70 1.79 13.51 20.01
CA LYS A 70 1.37 14.44 18.96
C LYS A 70 2.40 14.46 17.82
N TYR A 71 3.69 14.50 18.13
CA TYR A 71 4.78 14.46 17.16
C TYR A 71 4.67 13.22 16.29
N ILE A 72 4.58 12.02 16.89
CA ILE A 72 4.45 10.76 16.15
C ILE A 72 3.21 10.78 15.24
N VAL A 73 2.05 11.19 15.76
CA VAL A 73 0.80 11.25 14.97
C VAL A 73 0.93 12.17 13.76
N ILE A 74 1.55 13.34 13.92
CA ILE A 74 1.78 14.29 12.82
C ILE A 74 2.78 13.70 11.83
N SER A 75 3.90 13.15 12.29
CA SER A 75 4.93 12.54 11.43
C SER A 75 4.36 11.39 10.60
N VAL A 76 3.57 10.49 11.20
CA VAL A 76 2.92 9.38 10.47
C VAL A 76 1.94 9.91 9.44
N ARG A 77 1.09 10.86 9.81
CA ARG A 77 0.11 11.43 8.86
C ARG A 77 0.81 12.06 7.66
N ASN A 78 1.83 12.88 7.91
CA ASN A 78 2.57 13.54 6.85
C ASN A 78 3.31 12.53 5.97
N ARG A 79 3.92 11.49 6.57
CA ARG A 79 4.59 10.45 5.80
C ARG A 79 3.62 9.64 4.95
N ALA A 80 2.47 9.26 5.50
CA ALA A 80 1.43 8.55 4.77
C ALA A 80 0.91 9.35 3.57
N PHE A 81 0.65 10.66 3.72
CA PHE A 81 0.28 11.50 2.59
C PHE A 81 1.39 11.62 1.53
N ASN A 82 2.66 11.69 1.95
CA ASN A 82 3.78 11.73 1.02
C ASN A 82 3.91 10.42 0.22
N ILE A 83 3.69 9.26 0.87
CA ILE A 83 3.66 7.96 0.20
C ILE A 83 2.47 7.92 -0.78
N LEU A 84 1.27 8.30 -0.34
CA LEU A 84 0.08 8.31 -1.19
C LEU A 84 0.28 9.19 -2.45
N ALA A 85 0.80 10.41 -2.28
CA ALA A 85 1.09 11.30 -3.40
C ALA A 85 2.18 10.76 -4.34
N LYS A 86 3.15 9.99 -3.82
CA LYS A 86 4.16 9.31 -4.63
C LYS A 86 3.53 8.17 -5.43
N GLU A 87 2.67 7.38 -4.81
CA GLU A 87 1.95 6.30 -5.48
C GLU A 87 1.06 6.84 -6.60
N GLU A 88 0.28 7.90 -6.33
CA GLU A 88 -0.54 8.57 -7.37
C GLU A 88 0.32 9.06 -8.54
N LYS A 89 1.48 9.67 -8.27
CA LYS A 89 2.42 10.08 -9.32
C LYS A 89 3.00 8.89 -10.07
N ASN A 90 3.33 7.80 -9.39
CA ASN A 90 3.81 6.59 -10.04
C ASN A 90 2.72 5.99 -10.93
N THR A 91 1.45 6.01 -10.49
CA THR A 91 0.30 5.57 -11.30
C THR A 91 0.06 6.47 -12.50
N LEU A 92 0.25 7.78 -12.37
CA LEU A 92 0.11 8.77 -13.46
C LEU A 92 1.31 8.78 -14.43
N ASN A 93 2.50 8.42 -13.95
CA ASN A 93 3.73 8.35 -14.74
C ASN A 93 4.02 6.94 -15.28
N LEU A 94 3.19 5.94 -14.93
CA LEU A 94 3.02 4.82 -15.84
C LEU A 94 2.59 5.45 -17.16
N PRO A 95 3.28 5.21 -18.29
CA PRO A 95 2.65 5.47 -19.56
C PRO A 95 1.25 4.85 -19.46
N TYR A 96 0.23 5.63 -19.79
CA TYR A 96 -1.09 5.07 -19.99
C TYR A 96 -0.91 4.06 -21.12
N GLU A 97 -0.60 2.82 -20.76
CA GLU A 97 -0.66 1.70 -21.66
C GLU A 97 -2.15 1.53 -21.93
N ASP A 98 -2.61 2.19 -23.00
CA ASP A 98 -3.57 1.57 -23.90
C ASP A 98 -3.05 0.22 -24.46
N ASP A 99 -1.88 -0.24 -23.99
CA ASP A 99 -1.13 -1.43 -24.40
C ASP A 99 -1.43 -2.66 -23.53
N ILE A 100 -2.40 -2.58 -22.60
CA ILE A 100 -3.35 -3.71 -22.45
C ILE A 100 -4.51 -3.52 -23.43
N TYR A 101 -4.22 -3.12 -24.66
CA TYR A 101 -4.68 -3.95 -25.76
C TYR A 101 -4.26 -5.36 -25.39
N PHE A 102 -5.24 -6.21 -25.07
CA PHE A 102 -5.09 -7.61 -25.42
C PHE A 102 -4.52 -7.59 -26.83
N ASN A 103 -3.22 -7.89 -26.97
CA ASN A 103 -2.59 -7.97 -28.26
C ASN A 103 -3.06 -9.29 -28.86
N ASP A 104 -4.34 -9.28 -29.20
CA ASP A 104 -5.08 -10.34 -29.84
C ASP A 104 -4.97 -10.16 -31.34
N ASP A 105 -3.87 -9.61 -31.85
CA ASP A 105 -3.46 -9.80 -33.24
C ASP A 105 -3.16 -11.27 -33.57
N LYS A 106 -3.28 -12.17 -32.58
CA LYS A 106 -3.39 -13.62 -32.80
C LYS A 106 -4.84 -14.15 -32.93
N TYR A 107 -5.84 -13.33 -32.64
CA TYR A 107 -7.28 -13.63 -32.74
C TYR A 107 -8.08 -12.54 -33.48
N SER A 108 -7.40 -11.57 -34.11
CA SER A 108 -8.04 -10.45 -34.83
C SER A 108 -8.76 -10.90 -36.12
N GLU A 109 -8.76 -12.20 -36.42
CA GLU A 109 -9.61 -12.79 -37.43
C GLU A 109 -10.84 -13.45 -36.78
N PHE A 110 -11.65 -12.65 -36.08
CA PHE A 110 -12.96 -13.08 -35.60
C PHE A 110 -13.94 -13.14 -36.79
N ASP A 111 -13.85 -14.20 -37.59
CA ASP A 111 -14.78 -14.47 -38.68
C ASP A 111 -16.14 -14.93 -38.13
N LYS A 112 -17.00 -13.94 -37.91
CA LYS A 112 -18.36 -14.13 -37.40
C LYS A 112 -19.18 -15.08 -38.29
N GLU A 113 -18.94 -15.10 -39.59
CA GLU A 113 -19.67 -15.97 -40.53
C GLU A 113 -19.28 -17.43 -40.30
N LYS A 114 -17.98 -17.70 -40.18
CA LYS A 114 -17.47 -19.06 -39.92
C LYS A 114 -17.95 -19.65 -38.60
N TRP A 115 -18.01 -18.83 -37.55
CA TRP A 115 -18.55 -19.28 -36.25
C TRP A 115 -20.06 -19.51 -36.28
N SER A 116 -20.81 -18.65 -36.99
CA SER A 116 -22.24 -18.87 -37.21
C SER A 116 -22.52 -20.20 -37.90
N ASP A 117 -21.70 -20.57 -38.90
CA ASP A 117 -21.82 -21.86 -39.58
C ASP A 117 -21.51 -23.06 -38.68
N PHE A 118 -20.52 -22.96 -37.79
CA PHE A 118 -20.24 -24.02 -36.81
C PHE A 118 -21.36 -24.17 -35.79
N ILE A 119 -21.90 -23.06 -35.27
CA ILE A 119 -23.03 -23.08 -34.34
C ILE A 119 -24.26 -23.71 -35.01
N ARG A 120 -24.51 -23.43 -36.29
CA ARG A 120 -25.61 -24.04 -37.05
C ARG A 120 -25.46 -25.56 -37.25
N LYS A 121 -24.23 -26.09 -37.23
CA LYS A 121 -23.94 -27.52 -37.34
C LYS A 121 -24.12 -28.28 -36.02
N LEU A 122 -24.17 -27.59 -34.89
CA LEU A 122 -24.45 -28.21 -33.60
C LEU A 122 -25.88 -28.75 -33.54
N ASN A 123 -26.07 -29.80 -32.73
CA ASN A 123 -27.40 -30.31 -32.44
C ASN A 123 -28.19 -29.28 -31.61
N LYS A 124 -29.50 -29.48 -31.50
CA LYS A 124 -30.39 -28.53 -30.82
C LYS A 124 -30.04 -28.32 -29.35
N THR A 125 -29.74 -29.40 -28.64
CA THR A 125 -29.40 -29.37 -27.20
C THR A 125 -28.17 -28.52 -26.93
N ASP A 126 -27.10 -28.69 -27.72
CA ASP A 126 -25.85 -27.97 -27.54
C ASP A 126 -25.97 -26.49 -27.90
N ARG A 127 -26.82 -26.15 -28.88
CA ARG A 127 -27.13 -24.75 -29.21
C ARG A 127 -27.90 -24.07 -28.08
N ASP A 128 -28.90 -24.74 -27.51
CA ASP A 128 -29.77 -24.14 -26.50
C ASP A 128 -28.98 -23.78 -25.22
N ILE A 129 -27.93 -24.55 -24.88
CA ILE A 129 -27.01 -24.24 -23.76
C ILE A 129 -26.28 -22.91 -23.96
N LEU A 130 -25.85 -22.60 -25.19
CA LEU A 130 -25.11 -21.38 -25.50
C LEU A 130 -25.96 -20.10 -25.37
N TYR A 131 -27.29 -20.20 -25.44
CA TYR A 131 -28.21 -19.07 -25.31
C TYR A 131 -28.75 -18.86 -23.88
N LEU A 132 -28.30 -19.66 -22.90
CA LEU A 132 -28.75 -19.61 -21.51
C LEU A 132 -27.86 -18.78 -20.56
N VAL A 133 -26.78 -18.17 -21.09
CA VAL A 133 -25.88 -17.26 -20.36
C VAL A 133 -26.21 -15.82 -20.73
#